data_AF-A0A3M7GD33-F1
#
_entry.id   AF-A0A3M7GD33-F1
#
_cell.length_a   1.000
_cell.length_b   1.000
_cell.length_c   1.000
_cell.angle_alpha   90.00
_cell.angle_beta   90.00
_cell.angle_gamma   90.00
#
_symmetry.space_group_name_H-M   'P 1'
#
loop_
_entity.id
_entity.type
_entity.pdbx_description
1 polymer ?
#
loop_
_entity_poly.entity_id
_entity_poly.type
_entity_poly.pdbx_seq_one_letter_code
_entity_poly.pdbx_strand_id
1 'polypeptide(L)'
;MGLALCNAAPVVPFNPRGPPRKPRQSGFAIWVGNLPPSASIADLKDYFSRGATRDIESLFLMSRSNCAFVNYHTEAAGVAAMNRFHNSYFEERRLVCRLRRGAAASDASATAAENLASLSVSVDTGAAATDSESPEPLIVGDTRAAATARAAMGTAEPPAGNSSPQTPQEKFFVLKSLTTQDLEASVRSGTWATQVHIEQALNKAYDEMENVILIFSANKSGEYFGYARMASKTFDKLVDLKTTSAGTEHVQDLGSPRSILTPPTATAPKGHIIDDSARGTIFWEAEHSGDEAKSVTKEDGGDGQGQGQGQSRQFRIEWRSTARLPFYRTRGLRNPFNANREVKIARDGTEIEPSVGAKLVQMFHRGMLGAKGFYELS
;
A
#
# COMPACT_ATOMS: atom_id res chain seq x y z
N MET A 1 47.72 -20.48 16.62
CA MET A 1 46.73 -19.38 16.72
C MET A 1 46.67 -18.67 15.37
N GLY A 2 45.49 -18.33 14.88
CA GLY A 2 45.33 -17.74 13.54
C GLY A 2 43.91 -17.91 13.00
N LEU A 3 42.90 -17.43 13.74
CA LEU A 3 41.55 -17.33 13.20
C LEU A 3 41.51 -16.18 12.20
N ALA A 4 41.25 -16.50 10.93
CA ALA A 4 41.02 -15.49 9.91
C ALA A 4 39.72 -14.73 10.24
N LEU A 5 39.84 -13.45 10.58
CA LEU A 5 38.71 -12.54 10.67
C LEU A 5 38.12 -12.37 9.28
N CYS A 6 36.95 -12.96 9.03
CA CYS A 6 36.16 -12.65 7.86
C CYS A 6 35.71 -11.19 7.93
N ASN A 7 36.25 -10.34 7.06
CA ASN A 7 35.78 -8.96 6.89
C ASN A 7 34.31 -8.98 6.47
N ALA A 8 33.41 -8.68 7.40
CA ALA A 8 32.04 -8.37 7.07
C ALA A 8 32.04 -7.07 6.23
N ALA A 9 31.49 -7.14 5.02
CA ALA A 9 31.30 -5.95 4.20
C ALA A 9 30.43 -4.92 4.96
N PRO A 10 30.69 -3.61 4.83
CA PRO A 10 29.90 -2.60 5.50
C PRO A 10 28.44 -2.69 5.04
N VAL A 11 27.55 -3.09 5.97
CA VAL A 11 26.12 -3.21 5.71
C VAL A 11 25.55 -1.82 5.58
N VAL A 12 25.29 -1.39 4.34
CA VAL A 12 24.64 -0.10 4.04
C VAL A 12 23.28 -0.07 4.74
N PRO A 13 22.93 0.99 5.49
CA PRO A 13 21.65 1.07 6.18
C PRO A 13 20.50 1.28 5.19
N PHE A 14 19.96 0.18 4.66
CA PHE A 14 18.72 0.18 3.91
C PHE A 14 17.57 0.49 4.86
N ASN A 15 17.23 1.77 4.97
CA ASN A 15 16.07 2.22 5.75
C ASN A 15 14.77 1.73 5.09
N PRO A 16 13.76 1.34 5.88
CA PRO A 16 12.47 0.89 5.34
C PRO A 16 11.82 2.03 4.56
N ARG A 17 11.64 1.78 3.27
CA ARG A 17 11.12 2.73 2.30
C ARG A 17 9.64 2.97 2.62
N GLY A 18 9.23 4.23 2.78
CA GLY A 18 7.83 4.60 2.97
C GLY A 18 6.93 4.25 1.78
N PRO A 19 5.65 4.66 1.77
CA PRO A 19 4.74 4.41 0.64
C PRO A 19 5.36 4.80 -0.71
N PRO A 20 5.15 4.03 -1.79
CA PRO A 20 5.69 4.36 -3.10
C PRO A 20 5.28 5.77 -3.53
N ARG A 21 6.24 6.56 -4.01
CA ARG A 21 5.98 7.92 -4.48
C ARG A 21 5.01 7.87 -5.68
N LYS A 22 4.00 8.73 -5.67
CA LYS A 22 3.14 8.98 -6.84
C LYS A 22 3.79 10.07 -7.71
N PRO A 23 3.74 9.97 -9.04
CA PRO A 23 4.11 11.07 -9.93
C PRO A 23 3.21 12.29 -9.72
N ARG A 24 3.71 13.48 -10.05
CA ARG A 24 2.95 14.74 -10.12
C ARG A 24 1.70 14.57 -10.99
N GLN A 25 0.56 15.07 -10.53
CA GLN A 25 -0.73 14.96 -11.21
C GLN A 25 -1.37 16.34 -11.35
N SER A 26 -1.46 16.83 -12.59
CA SER A 26 -2.14 18.07 -12.95
C SER A 26 -3.67 17.98 -12.94
N GLY A 27 -4.20 16.75 -12.94
CA GLY A 27 -5.61 16.46 -13.20
C GLY A 27 -5.94 16.24 -14.68
N PHE A 28 -5.13 16.76 -15.61
CA PHE A 28 -5.33 16.62 -17.06
C PHE A 28 -4.50 15.46 -17.62
N ALA A 29 -4.96 14.24 -17.36
CA ALA A 29 -4.28 13.02 -17.77
C ALA A 29 -4.94 12.34 -18.98
N ILE A 30 -4.12 11.77 -19.87
CA ILE A 30 -4.56 10.70 -20.78
C ILE A 30 -4.12 9.35 -20.22
N TRP A 31 -5.01 8.36 -20.28
CA TRP A 31 -4.64 6.96 -20.18
C TRP A 31 -4.22 6.47 -21.57
N VAL A 32 -3.11 5.72 -21.61
CA VAL A 32 -2.57 5.09 -22.82
C VAL A 32 -2.52 3.59 -22.59
N GLY A 33 -3.13 2.80 -23.46
CA GLY A 33 -3.09 1.34 -23.43
C GLY A 33 -2.63 0.72 -24.74
N ASN A 34 -2.43 -0.61 -24.69
CA ASN A 34 -1.81 -1.41 -25.75
C ASN A 34 -0.34 -1.01 -26.02
N LEU A 35 0.40 -0.68 -24.96
CA LEU A 35 1.86 -0.52 -25.06
C LEU A 35 2.51 -1.88 -25.34
N PRO A 36 3.63 -1.93 -26.08
CA PRO A 36 4.42 -3.15 -26.16
C PRO A 36 5.13 -3.44 -24.82
N PRO A 37 5.37 -4.72 -24.44
CA PRO A 37 6.07 -5.06 -23.20
C PRO A 37 7.52 -4.53 -23.13
N SER A 38 8.11 -4.17 -24.28
CA SER A 38 9.41 -3.51 -24.44
C SER A 38 9.41 -2.02 -24.07
N ALA A 39 8.24 -1.36 -23.99
CA ALA A 39 8.15 0.09 -23.90
C ALA A 39 8.85 0.63 -22.63
N SER A 40 9.90 1.44 -22.83
CA SER A 40 10.60 2.09 -21.74
C SER A 40 9.97 3.44 -21.37
N ILE A 41 10.14 3.84 -20.11
CA ILE A 41 9.72 5.17 -19.63
C ILE A 41 10.41 6.32 -20.39
N ALA A 42 11.64 6.12 -20.89
CA ALA A 42 12.38 7.11 -21.65
C ALA A 42 11.79 7.31 -23.06
N ASP A 43 11.54 6.21 -23.78
CA ASP A 43 10.97 6.25 -25.13
C ASP A 43 9.54 6.80 -25.13
N LEU A 44 8.74 6.41 -24.12
CA LEU A 44 7.39 6.92 -23.92
C LEU A 44 7.42 8.43 -23.61
N LYS A 45 8.33 8.90 -22.74
CA LYS A 45 8.53 10.34 -22.49
C LYS A 45 8.80 11.08 -23.80
N ASP A 46 9.79 10.65 -24.59
CA ASP A 46 10.16 11.33 -25.85
C ASP A 46 9.06 11.24 -26.93
N TYR A 47 8.24 10.18 -26.91
CA TYR A 47 7.07 10.03 -27.78
C TYR A 47 5.93 10.99 -27.40
N PHE A 48 5.48 10.97 -26.15
CA PHE A 48 4.30 11.71 -25.69
C PHE A 48 4.55 13.20 -25.48
N SER A 49 5.81 13.63 -25.39
CA SER A 49 6.17 15.05 -25.34
C SER A 49 6.09 15.76 -26.70
N ARG A 50 6.03 15.03 -27.83
CA ARG A 50 5.98 15.63 -29.19
C ARG A 50 4.81 16.59 -29.32
N GLY A 51 5.10 17.86 -29.63
CA GLY A 51 4.10 18.92 -29.76
C GLY A 51 3.37 19.26 -28.46
N ALA A 52 4.01 19.00 -27.31
CA ALA A 52 3.55 19.31 -25.95
C ALA A 52 4.76 19.48 -25.00
N THR A 53 5.94 19.84 -25.51
CA THR A 53 7.23 19.82 -24.79
C THR A 53 7.28 20.71 -23.55
N ARG A 54 6.47 21.77 -23.50
CA ARG A 54 6.34 22.68 -22.34
C ARG A 54 5.09 22.40 -21.50
N ASP A 55 4.27 21.45 -21.93
CA ASP A 55 2.96 21.15 -21.36
C ASP A 55 2.94 19.76 -20.71
N ILE A 56 3.86 18.84 -21.03
CA ILE A 56 3.95 17.54 -20.38
C ILE A 56 4.54 17.69 -18.96
N GLU A 57 3.87 17.09 -17.97
CA GLU A 57 4.22 17.23 -16.56
C GLU A 57 4.81 15.94 -15.98
N SER A 58 4.18 14.80 -16.27
CA SER A 58 4.68 13.49 -15.82
C SER A 58 4.17 12.34 -16.69
N LEU A 59 4.90 11.23 -16.68
CA LEU A 59 4.49 9.96 -17.30
C LEU A 59 4.64 8.82 -16.30
N PHE A 60 3.57 8.06 -16.06
CA PHE A 60 3.56 6.89 -15.18
C PHE A 60 3.41 5.60 -15.99
N LEU A 61 4.41 4.72 -15.96
CA LEU A 61 4.40 3.44 -16.65
C LEU A 61 3.92 2.31 -15.73
N MET A 62 2.86 1.61 -16.15
CA MET A 62 2.35 0.40 -15.50
C MET A 62 2.66 -0.82 -16.38
N SER A 63 3.93 -1.23 -16.38
CA SER A 63 4.46 -2.32 -17.22
C SER A 63 3.67 -3.63 -17.09
N ARG A 64 3.24 -3.99 -15.88
CA ARG A 64 2.42 -5.21 -15.63
C ARG A 64 1.08 -5.25 -16.37
N SER A 65 0.56 -4.10 -16.80
CA SER A 65 -0.71 -3.98 -17.51
C SER A 65 -0.57 -3.31 -18.89
N ASN A 66 0.66 -3.17 -19.40
CA ASN A 66 0.98 -2.61 -20.71
C ASN A 66 0.25 -1.28 -21.00
N CYS A 67 0.22 -0.40 -20.00
CA CYS A 67 -0.45 0.89 -20.07
C CYS A 67 0.29 1.96 -19.26
N ALA A 68 -0.03 3.22 -19.52
CA ALA A 68 0.56 4.38 -18.87
C ALA A 68 -0.47 5.49 -18.64
N PHE A 69 -0.14 6.42 -17.75
CA PHE A 69 -0.79 7.73 -17.68
C PHE A 69 0.21 8.82 -18.08
N VAL A 70 -0.22 9.76 -18.91
CA VAL A 70 0.55 10.98 -19.22
C VAL A 70 -0.24 12.18 -18.72
N ASN A 71 0.36 12.97 -17.83
CA ASN A 71 -0.22 14.19 -17.29
C ASN A 71 0.31 15.39 -18.08
N TYR A 72 -0.59 16.31 -18.43
CA TYR A 72 -0.26 17.58 -19.07
C TYR A 72 -0.73 18.75 -18.20
N HIS A 73 -0.10 19.92 -18.31
CA HIS A 73 -0.39 21.08 -17.48
C HIS A 73 -1.80 21.68 -17.74
N THR A 74 -2.37 21.43 -18.92
CA THR A 74 -3.70 21.96 -19.31
C THR A 74 -4.59 20.90 -19.94
N GLU A 75 -5.90 21.07 -19.81
CA GLU A 75 -6.89 20.23 -20.50
C GLU A 75 -6.70 20.28 -22.03
N ALA A 76 -6.45 21.46 -22.59
CA ALA A 76 -6.20 21.65 -24.01
C ALA A 76 -5.01 20.82 -24.52
N ALA A 77 -3.91 20.78 -23.78
CA ALA A 77 -2.76 19.93 -24.10
C ALA A 77 -3.10 18.43 -24.01
N GLY A 78 -3.85 18.02 -22.99
CA GLY A 78 -4.33 16.63 -22.85
C GLY A 78 -5.26 16.19 -23.98
N VAL A 79 -6.20 17.05 -24.40
CA VAL A 79 -7.10 16.80 -25.55
C VAL A 79 -6.31 16.75 -26.87
N ALA A 80 -5.39 17.69 -27.08
CA ALA A 80 -4.53 17.70 -28.26
C ALA A 80 -3.63 16.44 -28.33
N ALA A 81 -3.08 16.01 -27.21
CA ALA A 81 -2.31 14.77 -27.11
C ALA A 81 -3.17 13.52 -27.36
N MET A 82 -4.39 13.44 -26.80
CA MET A 82 -5.32 12.35 -27.09
C MET A 82 -5.61 12.25 -28.60
N ASN A 83 -5.94 13.38 -29.25
CA ASN A 83 -6.20 13.42 -30.69
C ASN A 83 -4.97 13.05 -31.53
N ARG A 84 -3.77 13.43 -31.08
CA ARG A 84 -2.49 13.15 -31.76
C ARG A 84 -2.05 11.69 -31.67
N PHE A 85 -2.30 11.04 -30.53
CA PHE A 85 -1.74 9.72 -30.22
C PHE A 85 -2.78 8.57 -30.16
N HIS A 86 -4.08 8.86 -30.21
CA HIS A 86 -5.07 7.79 -30.35
C HIS A 86 -4.98 7.17 -31.75
N ASN A 87 -4.88 5.84 -31.83
CA ASN A 87 -4.71 5.07 -33.06
C ASN A 87 -3.40 5.34 -33.82
N SER A 88 -2.46 6.10 -33.25
CA SER A 88 -1.08 6.16 -33.75
C SER A 88 -0.32 4.87 -33.40
N TYR A 89 0.81 4.65 -34.06
CA TYR A 89 1.70 3.53 -33.76
C TYR A 89 2.84 3.97 -32.84
N PHE A 90 3.11 3.17 -31.81
CA PHE A 90 4.33 3.19 -31.00
C PHE A 90 4.98 1.82 -31.16
N GLU A 91 6.23 1.80 -31.66
CA GLU A 91 6.82 0.59 -32.22
C GLU A 91 5.82 -0.06 -33.21
N GLU A 92 5.52 -1.35 -33.08
CA GLU A 92 4.57 -2.10 -33.90
C GLU A 92 3.14 -2.10 -33.34
N ARG A 93 2.86 -1.37 -32.25
CA ARG A 93 1.57 -1.40 -31.55
C ARG A 93 0.74 -0.14 -31.81
N ARG A 94 -0.50 -0.33 -32.26
CA ARG A 94 -1.49 0.75 -32.37
C ARG A 94 -2.05 1.13 -30.99
N LEU A 95 -1.83 2.37 -30.58
CA LEU A 95 -2.17 2.88 -29.26
C LEU A 95 -3.66 3.18 -29.06
N VAL A 96 -4.15 2.94 -27.85
CA VAL A 96 -5.47 3.39 -27.39
C VAL A 96 -5.28 4.49 -26.36
N CYS A 97 -5.66 5.73 -26.69
CA CYS A 97 -5.59 6.86 -25.77
C CYS A 97 -7.01 7.26 -25.34
N ARG A 98 -7.20 7.56 -24.05
CA ARG A 98 -8.49 8.00 -23.48
C ARG A 98 -8.26 9.12 -22.47
N LEU A 99 -9.03 10.21 -22.57
CA LEU A 99 -9.01 11.28 -21.56
C LEU A 99 -9.53 10.76 -20.20
N ARG A 100 -8.83 11.09 -19.13
CA ARG A 100 -9.28 10.88 -17.75
C ARG A 100 -10.17 12.05 -17.34
N ARG A 101 -11.47 11.81 -17.20
CA ARG A 101 -12.43 12.87 -16.79
C ARG A 101 -12.24 13.24 -15.31
N GLY A 102 -11.85 14.49 -15.05
CA GLY A 102 -12.08 15.21 -13.79
C GLY A 102 -11.20 14.85 -12.59
N ALA A 103 -10.55 15.86 -12.00
CA ALA A 103 -9.65 15.75 -10.84
C ALA A 103 -10.38 15.57 -9.48
N ALA A 104 -11.52 14.88 -9.44
CA ALA A 104 -12.32 14.64 -8.22
C ALA A 104 -12.44 13.15 -7.84
N ALA A 105 -11.71 12.26 -8.51
CA ALA A 105 -11.62 10.84 -8.18
C ALA A 105 -10.18 10.44 -7.79
N SER A 106 -9.75 10.89 -6.62
CA SER A 106 -8.42 10.58 -6.04
C SER A 106 -8.28 9.13 -5.56
N ASP A 107 -9.39 8.45 -5.25
CA ASP A 107 -9.37 7.17 -4.50
C ASP A 107 -9.83 5.94 -5.28
N ALA A 108 -10.45 6.11 -6.46
CA ALA A 108 -11.08 5.00 -7.19
C ALA A 108 -10.14 4.21 -8.14
N SER A 109 -8.94 4.72 -8.45
CA SER A 109 -8.04 4.06 -9.43
C SER A 109 -6.96 3.17 -8.80
N ALA A 110 -6.84 3.14 -7.47
CA ALA A 110 -5.91 2.25 -6.77
C ALA A 110 -6.46 0.83 -6.61
N THR A 111 -7.78 0.65 -6.55
CA THR A 111 -8.45 -0.65 -6.39
C THR A 111 -8.46 -1.49 -7.67
N ALA A 112 -8.29 -0.88 -8.84
CA ALA A 112 -8.21 -1.61 -10.12
C ALA A 112 -6.93 -2.44 -10.27
N ALA A 113 -5.82 -2.04 -9.64
CA ALA A 113 -4.54 -2.75 -9.71
C ALA A 113 -4.46 -4.01 -8.83
N GLU A 114 -5.41 -4.19 -7.89
CA GLU A 114 -5.48 -5.35 -6.99
C GLU A 114 -6.54 -6.38 -7.40
N ASN A 115 -7.55 -6.00 -8.20
CA ASN A 115 -8.74 -6.82 -8.46
C ASN A 115 -8.67 -7.74 -9.70
N LEU A 116 -7.61 -7.68 -10.53
CA LEU A 116 -7.47 -8.54 -11.72
C LEU A 116 -6.46 -9.69 -11.51
N ALA A 117 -6.62 -10.43 -10.42
CA ALA A 117 -5.77 -11.59 -10.09
C ALA A 117 -6.52 -12.76 -9.43
N SER A 118 -7.84 -12.88 -9.65
CA SER A 118 -8.63 -14.04 -9.19
C SER A 118 -9.97 -14.17 -9.93
N LEU A 119 -9.92 -14.59 -11.19
CA LEU A 119 -11.08 -15.18 -11.90
C LEU A 119 -10.54 -16.16 -12.95
N SER A 120 -10.63 -17.44 -12.61
CA SER A 120 -10.45 -18.58 -13.51
C SER A 120 -11.56 -19.58 -13.22
N VAL A 121 -11.78 -20.50 -14.17
CA VAL A 121 -12.71 -21.65 -14.17
C VAL A 121 -13.96 -21.49 -15.05
N SER A 122 -13.89 -22.25 -16.16
CA SER A 122 -14.94 -22.95 -16.90
C SER A 122 -15.86 -22.26 -17.91
N VAL A 123 -15.74 -22.77 -19.13
CA VAL A 123 -16.75 -22.87 -20.19
C VAL A 123 -17.64 -24.09 -19.89
N ASP A 124 -18.97 -23.95 -19.96
CA ASP A 124 -19.82 -24.81 -20.81
C ASP A 124 -21.17 -24.12 -21.10
N THR A 125 -22.00 -24.77 -21.91
CA THR A 125 -22.97 -24.20 -22.83
C THR A 125 -24.44 -24.39 -22.42
N GLY A 126 -25.29 -23.46 -22.88
CA GLY A 126 -26.58 -23.79 -23.51
C GLY A 126 -27.83 -24.02 -22.64
N ALA A 127 -28.72 -23.02 -22.60
CA ALA A 127 -30.14 -23.11 -23.02
C ALA A 127 -30.91 -21.83 -22.62
N ALA A 128 -31.96 -21.46 -23.36
CA ALA A 128 -32.63 -20.15 -23.23
C ALA A 128 -34.16 -20.23 -23.03
N ALA A 129 -34.70 -19.31 -22.21
CA ALA A 129 -36.08 -18.77 -22.14
C ALA A 129 -36.09 -17.69 -21.02
N THR A 130 -36.39 -16.40 -21.23
CA THR A 130 -37.73 -15.75 -21.34
C THR A 130 -38.70 -16.14 -20.19
N ASP A 131 -39.34 -15.25 -19.42
CA ASP A 131 -39.48 -13.79 -19.53
C ASP A 131 -39.88 -13.11 -18.18
N SER A 132 -39.75 -11.77 -18.15
CA SER A 132 -40.50 -10.71 -17.44
C SER A 132 -40.98 -10.79 -15.96
N GLU A 133 -40.62 -9.70 -15.26
CA GLU A 133 -41.43 -8.78 -14.43
C GLU A 133 -42.09 -9.18 -13.06
N SER A 134 -41.87 -8.23 -12.12
CA SER A 134 -42.53 -7.97 -10.83
C SER A 134 -43.65 -6.91 -11.07
N PRO A 135 -44.62 -6.57 -10.16
CA PRO A 135 -44.62 -6.73 -8.71
C PRO A 135 -45.95 -7.14 -8.01
N GLU A 136 -45.92 -7.07 -6.67
CA GLU A 136 -46.93 -7.27 -5.58
C GLU A 136 -48.31 -6.53 -5.76
N PRO A 137 -49.34 -6.56 -4.85
CA PRO A 137 -49.33 -6.93 -3.40
C PRO A 137 -50.62 -7.44 -2.64
N LEU A 138 -50.45 -7.71 -1.32
CA LEU A 138 -51.38 -7.52 -0.16
C LEU A 138 -52.63 -8.42 0.12
N ILE A 139 -52.95 -8.52 1.45
CA ILE A 139 -54.28 -8.54 2.15
C ILE A 139 -54.61 -9.74 3.12
N VAL A 140 -54.63 -9.43 4.44
CA VAL A 140 -55.49 -9.93 5.59
C VAL A 140 -55.53 -11.46 5.90
N GLY A 141 -55.58 -12.00 7.13
CA GLY A 141 -55.81 -11.54 8.52
C GLY A 141 -56.72 -12.58 9.23
N ASP A 142 -57.09 -12.59 10.53
CA ASP A 142 -56.66 -11.94 11.80
C ASP A 142 -57.31 -12.75 12.97
N THR A 143 -56.83 -12.66 14.24
CA THR A 143 -57.65 -12.89 15.46
C THR A 143 -56.91 -12.56 16.77
N ARG A 144 -57.66 -12.08 17.78
CA ARG A 144 -57.13 -11.35 18.95
C ARG A 144 -58.01 -11.48 20.20
N ALA A 145 -57.41 -11.70 21.38
CA ALA A 145 -57.88 -11.30 22.71
C ALA A 145 -56.70 -11.44 23.71
N ALA A 146 -56.17 -10.48 24.47
CA ALA A 146 -56.62 -9.25 25.16
C ALA A 146 -56.95 -9.44 26.65
N ALA A 147 -56.05 -8.95 27.54
CA ALA A 147 -56.36 -8.30 28.82
C ALA A 147 -55.09 -7.73 29.49
N THR A 148 -55.24 -6.69 30.31
CA THR A 148 -54.19 -5.86 30.93
C THR A 148 -54.27 -5.86 32.47
N ALA A 149 -53.14 -5.71 33.21
CA ALA A 149 -52.95 -4.65 34.23
C ALA A 149 -51.65 -4.76 35.10
N ARG A 150 -51.01 -3.59 35.32
CA ARG A 150 -50.35 -3.07 36.54
C ARG A 150 -49.17 -3.79 37.24
N ALA A 151 -47.99 -3.19 37.04
CA ALA A 151 -47.06 -2.64 38.05
C ALA A 151 -46.92 -3.25 39.46
N ALA A 152 -45.69 -3.65 39.80
CA ALA A 152 -45.09 -3.49 41.14
C ALA A 152 -43.56 -3.28 41.02
N MET A 153 -42.99 -2.56 41.97
CA MET A 153 -41.60 -2.09 41.98
C MET A 153 -40.74 -3.00 42.88
N GLY A 154 -39.56 -3.41 42.41
CA GLY A 154 -38.68 -4.31 43.15
C GLY A 154 -37.23 -4.22 42.69
N THR A 155 -36.44 -3.37 43.35
CA THR A 155 -35.00 -3.27 43.15
C THR A 155 -34.29 -4.44 43.85
N ALA A 156 -33.74 -5.37 43.07
CA ALA A 156 -32.84 -6.40 43.55
C ALA A 156 -31.48 -6.24 42.83
N GLU A 157 -30.46 -5.93 43.61
CA GLU A 157 -29.07 -5.75 43.17
C GLU A 157 -28.43 -7.12 42.90
N PRO A 158 -27.85 -7.37 41.70
CA PRO A 158 -27.08 -8.59 41.46
C PRO A 158 -25.65 -8.43 42.01
N PRO A 159 -25.12 -9.40 42.78
CA PRO A 159 -23.80 -9.29 43.39
C PRO A 159 -22.67 -9.42 42.36
N ALA A 160 -21.51 -8.86 42.72
CA ALA A 160 -20.30 -8.84 41.90
C ALA A 160 -19.92 -10.22 41.35
N GLY A 161 -19.94 -10.37 40.03
CA GLY A 161 -19.58 -11.59 39.32
C GLY A 161 -18.32 -11.41 38.49
N ASN A 162 -17.24 -12.10 38.90
CA ASN A 162 -16.03 -12.43 38.16
C ASN A 162 -15.48 -11.37 37.19
N SER A 163 -14.43 -10.68 37.62
CA SER A 163 -13.43 -10.15 36.69
C SER A 163 -12.85 -11.30 35.86
N SER A 164 -13.28 -11.38 34.60
CA SER A 164 -12.51 -12.05 33.56
C SER A 164 -11.06 -11.56 33.63
N PRO A 165 -10.05 -12.40 33.35
CA PRO A 165 -8.69 -11.93 33.25
C PRO A 165 -8.67 -10.85 32.18
N GLN A 166 -8.47 -9.60 32.59
CA GLN A 166 -8.36 -8.46 31.69
C GLN A 166 -7.11 -8.71 30.85
N THR A 167 -7.30 -9.29 29.66
CA THR A 167 -6.27 -9.29 28.63
C THR A 167 -5.82 -7.84 28.50
N PRO A 168 -4.50 -7.56 28.54
CA PRO A 168 -3.99 -6.21 28.32
C PRO A 168 -4.69 -5.59 27.13
N GLN A 169 -5.00 -4.30 27.21
CA GLN A 169 -5.72 -3.61 26.16
C GLN A 169 -4.84 -3.58 24.90
N GLU A 170 -5.05 -4.59 24.05
CA GLU A 170 -4.27 -4.90 22.85
C GLU A 170 -5.08 -4.59 21.60
N LYS A 171 -4.49 -3.83 20.66
CA LYS A 171 -5.03 -3.68 19.30
C LYS A 171 -4.11 -4.35 18.30
N PHE A 172 -4.69 -4.99 17.30
CA PHE A 172 -3.98 -5.77 16.29
C PHE A 172 -4.29 -5.19 14.90
N PHE A 173 -3.25 -4.95 14.10
CA PHE A 173 -3.40 -4.47 12.72
C PHE A 173 -2.61 -5.35 11.76
N VAL A 174 -3.18 -5.64 10.58
CA VAL A 174 -2.43 -6.22 9.46
C VAL A 174 -1.78 -5.09 8.67
N LEU A 175 -0.47 -5.16 8.48
CA LEU A 175 0.28 -4.28 7.58
C LEU A 175 0.80 -5.05 6.37
N LYS A 176 0.58 -4.49 5.18
CA LYS A 176 0.87 -5.12 3.89
C LYS A 176 2.06 -4.43 3.21
N SER A 177 3.14 -5.18 3.03
CA SER A 177 4.27 -4.71 2.22
C SER A 177 4.09 -5.06 0.76
N LEU A 178 4.58 -4.20 -0.14
CA LEU A 178 4.69 -4.53 -1.56
C LEU A 178 5.85 -5.50 -1.85
N THR A 179 6.91 -5.48 -1.05
CA THR A 179 8.09 -6.35 -1.22
C THR A 179 8.54 -6.98 0.09
N THR A 180 9.22 -8.14 0.01
CA THR A 180 9.82 -8.79 1.18
C THR A 180 11.03 -8.01 1.68
N GLN A 181 11.77 -7.35 0.77
CA GLN A 181 12.96 -6.55 1.07
C GLN A 181 12.65 -5.40 2.04
N ASP A 182 11.47 -4.77 1.93
CA ASP A 182 11.03 -3.71 2.86
C ASP A 182 10.84 -4.24 4.29
N LEU A 183 10.33 -5.47 4.41
CA LEU A 183 10.13 -6.13 5.71
C LEU A 183 11.46 -6.56 6.32
N GLU A 184 12.40 -7.05 5.51
CA GLU A 184 13.77 -7.36 5.96
C GLU A 184 14.54 -6.09 6.37
N ALA A 185 14.35 -4.99 5.65
CA ALA A 185 14.88 -3.67 6.03
C ALA A 185 14.33 -3.22 7.38
N SER A 186 13.02 -3.35 7.59
CA SER A 186 12.36 -3.05 8.86
C SER A 186 12.85 -3.91 10.03
N VAL A 187 13.19 -5.18 9.79
CA VAL A 187 13.84 -6.05 10.80
C VAL A 187 15.21 -5.51 11.19
N ARG A 188 15.98 -4.98 10.24
CA ARG A 188 17.31 -4.40 10.51
C ARG A 188 17.25 -3.03 11.18
N SER A 189 16.29 -2.17 10.80
CA SER A 189 16.20 -0.78 11.30
C SER A 189 15.37 -0.61 12.57
N GLY A 190 14.46 -1.55 12.87
CA GLY A 190 13.46 -1.37 13.93
C GLY A 190 12.47 -0.23 13.64
N THR A 191 12.23 0.11 12.37
CA THR A 191 11.29 1.16 11.95
C THR A 191 10.32 0.68 10.88
N TRP A 192 9.19 1.38 10.73
CA TRP A 192 8.24 1.22 9.62
C TRP A 192 7.69 2.58 9.19
N ALA A 193 7.13 2.63 7.99
CA ALA A 193 6.36 3.76 7.46
C ALA A 193 5.18 3.22 6.64
N THR A 194 4.03 3.89 6.72
CA THR A 194 2.81 3.48 6.02
C THR A 194 2.08 4.72 5.47
N GLN A 195 0.83 4.58 5.02
CA GLN A 195 0.05 5.68 4.45
C GLN A 195 -0.57 6.53 5.56
N VAL A 196 -0.67 7.85 5.37
CA VAL A 196 -1.11 8.82 6.39
C VAL A 196 -2.44 8.46 7.07
N HIS A 197 -3.40 7.87 6.36
CA HIS A 197 -4.68 7.44 6.97
C HIS A 197 -4.51 6.24 7.92
N ILE A 198 -3.54 5.37 7.66
CA ILE A 198 -3.16 4.25 8.54
C ILE A 198 -2.34 4.78 9.72
N GLU A 199 -1.41 5.72 9.48
CA GLU A 199 -0.67 6.42 10.53
C GLU A 199 -1.62 7.04 11.58
N GLN A 200 -2.69 7.71 11.15
CA GLN A 200 -3.72 8.28 12.03
C GLN A 200 -4.39 7.22 12.92
N ALA A 201 -4.78 6.08 12.35
CA ALA A 201 -5.39 4.98 13.09
C ALA A 201 -4.42 4.34 14.08
N LEU A 202 -3.16 4.11 13.68
CA LEU A 202 -2.12 3.54 14.53
C LEU A 202 -1.71 4.47 15.67
N ASN A 203 -1.55 5.77 15.42
CA ASN A 203 -1.24 6.76 16.46
C ASN A 203 -2.36 6.85 17.50
N LYS A 204 -3.63 6.87 17.05
CA LYS A 204 -4.79 6.82 17.95
C LYS A 204 -4.78 5.54 18.80
N ALA A 205 -4.54 4.39 18.18
CA ALA A 205 -4.41 3.13 18.90
C ALA A 205 -3.26 3.14 19.92
N TYR A 206 -2.14 3.80 19.62
CA TYR A 206 -0.97 3.93 20.49
C TYR A 206 -1.21 4.89 21.69
N ASP A 207 -2.13 5.85 21.55
CA ASP A 207 -2.57 6.70 22.66
C ASP A 207 -3.57 5.99 23.59
N GLU A 208 -4.41 5.12 23.04
CA GLU A 208 -5.48 4.42 23.78
C GLU A 208 -5.00 3.12 24.45
N MET A 209 -4.01 2.45 23.87
CA MET A 209 -3.65 1.07 24.18
C MET A 209 -2.16 0.93 24.53
N GLU A 210 -1.85 0.19 25.59
CA GLU A 210 -0.46 -0.11 25.99
C GLU A 210 0.29 -0.92 24.92
N ASN A 211 -0.44 -1.79 24.20
CA ASN A 211 0.13 -2.75 23.26
C ASN A 211 -0.58 -2.69 21.90
N VAL A 212 0.03 -1.99 20.94
CA VAL A 212 -0.37 -2.05 19.54
C VAL A 212 0.52 -3.06 18.80
N ILE A 213 -0.09 -4.13 18.29
CA ILE A 213 0.57 -5.26 17.63
C ILE A 213 0.34 -5.18 16.12
N LEU A 214 1.44 -5.27 15.37
CA LEU A 214 1.48 -5.11 13.91
C LEU A 214 1.90 -6.43 13.28
N ILE A 215 1.01 -7.03 12.48
CA ILE A 215 1.19 -8.33 11.85
C ILE A 215 1.48 -8.11 10.37
N PHE A 216 2.70 -8.45 9.96
CA PHE A 216 3.22 -8.09 8.64
C PHE A 216 3.05 -9.22 7.63
N SER A 217 2.75 -8.88 6.38
CA SER A 217 2.72 -9.82 5.26
C SER A 217 3.04 -9.12 3.94
N ALA A 218 3.95 -9.67 3.14
CA ALA A 218 4.20 -9.18 1.79
C ALA A 218 3.04 -9.57 0.84
N ASN A 219 2.76 -8.73 -0.15
CA ASN A 219 1.78 -9.02 -1.19
C ASN A 219 2.25 -10.22 -2.04
N LYS A 220 1.32 -11.12 -2.36
CA LYS A 220 1.54 -12.36 -3.13
C LYS A 220 2.51 -13.39 -2.51
N SER A 221 2.96 -13.21 -1.27
CA SER A 221 3.84 -14.17 -0.56
C SER A 221 3.18 -15.49 -0.16
N GLY A 222 1.86 -15.49 0.07
CA GLY A 222 1.14 -16.65 0.61
C GLY A 222 1.31 -16.87 2.12
N GLU A 223 1.96 -15.93 2.82
CA GLU A 223 2.30 -16.05 4.25
C GLU A 223 2.30 -14.72 5.00
N TYR A 224 2.24 -14.79 6.33
CA TYR A 224 2.66 -13.69 7.19
C TYR A 224 4.17 -13.78 7.41
N PHE A 225 4.84 -12.64 7.33
CA PHE A 225 6.28 -12.49 7.50
C PHE A 225 6.69 -12.59 8.97
N GLY A 226 5.86 -12.07 9.87
CA GLY A 226 6.15 -11.95 11.30
C GLY A 226 5.22 -10.94 11.96
N TYR A 227 5.52 -10.58 13.21
CA TYR A 227 4.82 -9.51 13.93
C TYR A 227 5.74 -8.72 14.86
N ALA A 228 5.36 -7.46 15.11
CA ALA A 228 6.08 -6.52 15.96
C ALA A 228 5.11 -5.77 16.88
N ARG A 229 5.64 -5.15 17.93
CA ARG A 229 4.94 -4.15 18.76
C ARG A 229 5.30 -2.75 18.27
N MET A 230 4.34 -1.84 18.19
CA MET A 230 4.62 -0.42 17.96
C MET A 230 5.36 0.15 19.18
N ALA A 231 6.44 0.91 18.95
CA ALA A 231 7.34 1.41 20.00
C ALA A 231 7.51 2.94 19.97
N SER A 232 6.90 3.62 18.99
CA SER A 232 6.69 5.08 19.00
C SER A 232 5.48 5.42 18.12
N LYS A 233 4.96 6.64 18.27
CA LYS A 233 4.16 7.29 17.23
C LYS A 233 5.01 7.57 15.98
N THR A 234 4.36 7.92 14.87
CA THR A 234 5.02 8.50 13.69
C THR A 234 5.64 9.85 14.05
N PHE A 235 6.94 10.00 13.79
CA PHE A 235 7.64 11.26 14.03
C PHE A 235 7.29 12.29 12.95
N ASP A 236 7.04 13.53 13.37
CA ASP A 236 6.81 14.66 12.46
C ASP A 236 8.08 15.49 12.18
N LYS A 237 9.21 15.15 12.82
CA LYS A 237 10.49 15.81 12.59
C LYS A 237 11.39 15.04 11.64
N LEU A 238 11.98 15.81 10.73
CA LEU A 238 13.05 15.42 9.83
C LEU A 238 14.15 14.66 10.60
N VAL A 239 14.47 13.45 10.16
CA VAL A 239 15.73 12.81 10.58
C VAL A 239 16.84 13.54 9.83
N ASP A 240 17.58 14.41 10.52
CA ASP A 240 18.66 15.19 9.91
C ASP A 240 19.84 14.26 9.55
N LEU A 241 19.79 13.73 8.33
CA LEU A 241 20.79 12.83 7.74
C LEU A 241 22.03 13.64 7.31
N LYS A 242 22.66 14.33 8.28
CA LYS A 242 23.86 15.17 8.09
C LYS A 242 25.05 14.77 8.98
N THR A 243 25.14 13.50 9.38
CA THR A 243 26.35 12.98 10.06
C THR A 243 26.74 11.56 9.62
N THR A 244 27.02 11.36 8.33
CA THR A 244 28.07 10.43 7.83
C THR A 244 28.23 10.59 6.31
N SER A 245 28.85 11.68 5.86
CA SER A 245 29.27 11.87 4.47
C SER A 245 30.79 11.85 4.37
N ALA A 246 31.38 10.65 4.36
CA ALA A 246 32.78 10.43 4.05
C ALA A 246 32.94 9.03 3.44
N GLY A 247 33.09 8.97 2.11
CA GLY A 247 33.25 7.71 1.38
C GLY A 247 32.42 7.64 0.10
N THR A 248 32.91 8.27 -0.97
CA THR A 248 32.36 8.09 -2.31
C THR A 248 32.73 6.70 -2.84
N GLU A 249 31.80 5.74 -2.83
CA GLU A 249 31.81 4.63 -3.80
C GLU A 249 30.39 4.28 -4.28
N HIS A 250 30.28 4.07 -5.60
CA HIS A 250 29.03 3.80 -6.31
C HIS A 250 28.66 2.32 -6.18
N VAL A 251 28.21 1.90 -4.99
CA VAL A 251 27.55 0.60 -4.81
C VAL A 251 26.08 0.75 -5.17
N GLN A 252 25.64 0.02 -6.21
CA GLN A 252 24.22 0.01 -6.60
C GLN A 252 23.39 -0.60 -5.48
N ASP A 253 22.67 0.24 -4.73
CA ASP A 253 21.73 -0.23 -3.72
C ASP A 253 20.62 -1.07 -4.38
N LEU A 254 20.57 -2.36 -4.04
CA LEU A 254 19.70 -3.37 -4.66
C LEU A 254 18.30 -3.32 -4.04
N GLY A 255 17.61 -2.19 -4.27
CA GLY A 255 16.21 -2.04 -3.89
C GLY A 255 15.75 -0.59 -3.68
N SER A 256 16.64 0.38 -3.52
CA SER A 256 16.21 1.78 -3.37
C SER A 256 15.72 2.37 -4.70
N PRO A 257 14.68 3.24 -4.69
CA PRO A 257 14.21 3.92 -5.89
C PRO A 257 15.33 4.73 -6.53
N ARG A 258 15.60 4.48 -7.82
CA ARG A 258 16.68 5.16 -8.54
C ARG A 258 16.13 6.42 -9.20
N SER A 259 16.70 7.58 -8.85
CA SER A 259 16.47 8.83 -9.57
C SER A 259 17.51 8.97 -10.68
N ILE A 260 17.06 9.00 -11.94
CA ILE A 260 17.91 9.10 -13.12
C ILE A 260 17.55 10.40 -13.83
N LEU A 261 18.47 11.37 -13.81
CA LEU A 261 18.28 12.64 -14.53
C LEU A 261 18.22 12.38 -16.04
N THR A 262 17.21 12.95 -16.70
CA THR A 262 17.07 12.94 -18.16
C THR A 262 17.35 14.34 -18.71
N PRO A 263 18.37 14.51 -19.58
CA PRO A 263 18.57 15.78 -20.26
C PRO A 263 17.38 16.10 -21.18
N PRO A 264 17.19 17.39 -21.55
CA PRO A 264 16.20 17.76 -22.55
C PRO A 264 16.54 17.11 -23.90
N THR A 265 15.52 16.71 -24.64
CA THR A 265 15.64 16.18 -26.01
C THR A 265 14.99 17.15 -27.00
N ALA A 266 15.00 16.79 -28.29
CA ALA A 266 14.29 17.57 -29.30
C ALA A 266 12.76 17.62 -29.10
N THR A 267 12.19 16.72 -28.29
CA THR A 267 10.75 16.59 -28.09
C THR A 267 10.32 16.68 -26.63
N ALA A 268 11.17 16.35 -25.65
CA ALA A 268 10.86 16.36 -24.22
C ALA A 268 11.72 17.36 -23.44
N PRO A 269 11.19 17.98 -22.36
CA PRO A 269 11.96 18.87 -21.50
C PRO A 269 12.97 18.08 -20.65
N LYS A 270 13.81 18.80 -19.91
CA LYS A 270 14.62 18.22 -18.82
C LYS A 270 13.68 17.60 -17.78
N GLY A 271 14.14 16.58 -17.08
CA GLY A 271 13.35 15.92 -16.03
C GLY A 271 14.14 14.81 -15.35
N HIS A 272 13.44 13.96 -14.60
CA HIS A 272 14.04 12.79 -13.96
C HIS A 272 13.10 11.58 -13.98
N ILE A 273 13.66 10.40 -14.19
CA ILE A 273 12.98 9.11 -14.02
C ILE A 273 13.12 8.67 -12.56
N ILE A 274 12.05 8.19 -11.96
CA ILE A 274 12.05 7.45 -10.69
C ILE A 274 11.70 6.00 -10.99
N ASP A 275 12.69 5.11 -10.84
CA ASP A 275 12.56 3.66 -10.99
C ASP A 275 12.52 2.98 -9.62
N ASP A 276 11.31 2.58 -9.22
CA ASP A 276 11.01 1.61 -8.15
C ASP A 276 10.29 0.40 -8.77
N SER A 277 10.90 -0.18 -9.81
CA SER A 277 10.47 -1.42 -10.49
C SER A 277 10.16 -2.56 -9.54
N ALA A 278 10.89 -2.67 -8.42
CA ALA A 278 10.63 -3.66 -7.35
C ALA A 278 9.22 -3.55 -6.75
N ARG A 279 8.67 -2.34 -6.62
CA ARG A 279 7.29 -2.09 -6.19
C ARG A 279 6.31 -1.93 -7.36
N GLY A 280 6.83 -1.86 -8.59
CA GLY A 280 6.07 -1.65 -9.82
C GLY A 280 5.72 -0.18 -10.06
N THR A 281 6.56 0.73 -9.57
CA THR A 281 6.37 2.18 -9.69
C THR A 281 7.51 2.76 -10.52
N ILE A 282 7.29 2.99 -11.81
CA ILE A 282 8.26 3.64 -12.70
C ILE A 282 7.59 4.84 -13.34
N PHE A 283 8.12 6.04 -13.11
CA PHE A 283 7.58 7.26 -13.69
C PHE A 283 8.67 8.27 -14.03
N TRP A 284 8.32 9.27 -14.82
CA TRP A 284 9.15 10.42 -15.15
C TRP A 284 8.40 11.71 -14.82
N GLU A 285 9.12 12.72 -14.36
CA GLU A 285 8.60 14.08 -14.14
C GLU A 285 9.45 15.11 -14.87
N ALA A 286 8.78 16.11 -15.45
CA ALA A 286 9.41 17.25 -16.08
C ALA A 286 9.91 18.26 -15.03
N GLU A 287 11.14 18.73 -15.19
CA GLU A 287 11.72 19.82 -14.39
C GLU A 287 11.37 21.16 -15.05
N HIS A 288 10.50 21.92 -14.38
CA HIS A 288 10.15 23.26 -14.80
C HIS A 288 11.03 24.29 -14.06
N SER A 289 11.41 25.38 -14.73
CA SER A 289 12.40 26.36 -14.22
C SER A 289 12.00 27.11 -12.94
N GLY A 290 10.79 26.89 -12.41
CA GLY A 290 10.36 27.37 -11.09
C GLY A 290 10.52 26.36 -9.94
N ASP A 291 10.86 25.10 -10.22
CA ASP A 291 10.93 24.04 -9.19
C ASP A 291 12.25 24.04 -8.39
N GLU A 292 13.34 24.59 -8.95
CA GLU A 292 14.62 24.80 -8.25
C GLU A 292 14.42 25.60 -6.94
N ALA A 293 13.47 26.55 -6.92
CA ALA A 293 13.15 27.39 -5.76
C ALA A 293 12.28 26.68 -4.68
N LYS A 294 11.97 25.39 -4.85
CA LYS A 294 11.27 24.56 -3.85
C LYS A 294 12.10 23.39 -3.32
N SER A 295 13.25 23.08 -3.90
CA SER A 295 14.12 21.99 -3.43
C SER A 295 15.17 22.43 -2.39
N VAL A 296 15.43 23.73 -2.25
CA VAL A 296 16.39 24.29 -1.28
C VAL A 296 15.79 25.48 -0.52
N THR A 297 15.82 25.39 0.82
CA THR A 297 15.53 26.46 1.81
C THR A 297 14.20 27.22 1.69
N LYS A 298 13.18 26.74 2.43
CA LYS A 298 12.26 27.62 3.18
C LYS A 298 12.02 27.06 4.58
N GLU A 299 12.95 27.36 5.48
CA GLU A 299 12.61 27.56 6.88
C GLU A 299 12.25 29.04 7.03
N ASP A 300 10.98 29.35 7.32
CA ASP A 300 10.61 30.22 8.44
C ASP A 300 9.13 30.01 8.78
N GLY A 301 8.74 30.35 10.01
CA GLY A 301 7.47 29.97 10.62
C GLY A 301 6.24 30.62 9.99
N GLY A 302 5.17 29.83 9.89
CA GLY A 302 3.83 30.29 9.52
C GLY A 302 2.82 29.16 9.56
N ASP A 303 1.90 29.19 10.52
CA ASP A 303 0.81 28.22 10.62
C ASP A 303 -0.09 28.28 9.38
N GLY A 304 0.03 27.29 8.51
CA GLY A 304 -0.71 27.21 7.26
C GLY A 304 -0.90 25.76 6.82
N GLN A 305 -2.15 25.34 6.68
CA GLN A 305 -2.53 23.99 6.23
C GLN A 305 -2.12 23.77 4.76
N GLY A 306 -0.88 23.36 4.53
CA GLY A 306 -0.33 23.00 3.22
C GLY A 306 -0.16 21.50 3.06
N GLN A 307 -0.69 20.93 1.98
CA GLN A 307 -0.49 19.52 1.62
C GLN A 307 0.97 19.27 1.16
N GLY A 308 1.88 19.05 2.12
CA GLY A 308 3.25 18.64 1.86
C GLY A 308 3.32 17.25 1.23
N GLN A 309 3.66 17.18 -0.05
CA GLN A 309 3.86 15.91 -0.74
C GLN A 309 5.23 15.30 -0.38
N GLY A 310 5.24 14.03 0.04
CA GLY A 310 6.35 13.12 -0.31
C GLY A 310 7.36 12.71 0.76
N GLN A 311 7.29 13.17 2.01
CA GLN A 311 8.12 12.62 3.09
C GLN A 311 7.32 11.67 3.98
N SER A 312 7.68 10.39 3.95
CA SER A 312 7.03 9.35 4.74
C SER A 312 7.44 9.42 6.21
N ARG A 313 6.47 9.60 7.12
CA ARG A 313 6.75 9.63 8.55
C ARG A 313 7.05 8.22 9.05
N GLN A 314 8.24 8.01 9.60
CA GLN A 314 8.61 6.73 10.20
C GLN A 314 8.17 6.66 11.66
N PHE A 315 7.93 5.44 12.14
CA PHE A 315 7.75 5.10 13.55
C PHE A 315 8.59 3.88 13.92
N ARG A 316 8.94 3.75 15.19
CA ARG A 316 9.70 2.60 15.71
C ARG A 316 8.81 1.41 15.98
N ILE A 317 9.33 0.21 15.73
CA ILE A 317 8.69 -1.06 16.04
C ILE A 317 9.69 -2.05 16.65
N GLU A 318 9.22 -2.87 17.57
CA GLU A 318 9.96 -3.96 18.19
C GLU A 318 9.50 -5.30 17.61
N TRP A 319 10.29 -5.90 16.72
CA TRP A 319 9.98 -7.23 16.18
C TRP A 319 9.94 -8.27 17.30
N ARG A 320 8.81 -8.95 17.44
CA ARG A 320 8.59 -10.01 18.44
C ARG A 320 8.72 -11.41 17.83
N SER A 321 8.44 -11.56 16.54
CA SER A 321 8.78 -12.75 15.78
C SER A 321 8.93 -12.44 14.29
N THR A 322 9.94 -13.02 13.66
CA THR A 322 10.15 -13.04 12.20
C THR A 322 9.90 -14.42 11.60
N ALA A 323 9.38 -15.36 12.39
CA ALA A 323 9.02 -16.70 11.92
C ALA A 323 7.90 -16.60 10.88
N ARG A 324 8.05 -17.30 9.76
CA ARG A 324 7.02 -17.31 8.71
C ARG A 324 5.79 -18.12 9.14
N LEU A 325 4.61 -17.57 8.88
CA LEU A 325 3.33 -18.26 9.12
C LEU A 325 2.55 -18.36 7.80
N PRO A 326 2.68 -19.50 7.08
CA PRO A 326 1.93 -19.74 5.85
C PRO A 326 0.41 -19.65 6.04
N PHE A 327 -0.29 -19.02 5.10
CA PHE A 327 -1.74 -18.78 5.20
C PHE A 327 -2.59 -20.04 5.31
N TYR A 328 -2.11 -21.19 4.81
CA TYR A 328 -2.83 -22.46 4.97
C TYR A 328 -2.96 -22.87 6.45
N ARG A 329 -1.98 -22.50 7.29
CA ARG A 329 -2.02 -22.79 8.75
C ARG A 329 -3.10 -21.96 9.45
N THR A 330 -3.45 -20.79 8.93
CA THR A 330 -4.48 -19.89 9.48
C THR A 330 -5.84 -20.03 8.80
N ARG A 331 -6.06 -21.10 8.02
CA ARG A 331 -7.35 -21.36 7.35
C ARG A 331 -8.49 -21.42 8.36
N GLY A 332 -9.63 -20.81 8.03
CA GLY A 332 -10.80 -20.73 8.91
C GLY A 332 -10.70 -19.73 10.07
N LEU A 333 -9.54 -19.13 10.34
CA LEU A 333 -9.45 -17.98 11.25
C LEU A 333 -10.06 -16.76 10.56
N ARG A 334 -11.12 -16.18 11.13
CA ARG A 334 -11.89 -15.08 10.55
C ARG A 334 -11.91 -13.87 11.48
N ASN A 335 -11.97 -12.67 10.91
CA ASN A 335 -11.99 -11.41 11.63
C ASN A 335 -13.39 -10.76 11.55
N PRO A 336 -14.16 -10.69 12.66
CA PRO A 336 -15.45 -10.00 12.71
C PRO A 336 -15.39 -8.55 12.19
N PHE A 337 -14.32 -7.82 12.52
CA PHE A 337 -14.15 -6.41 12.11
C PHE A 337 -13.94 -6.22 10.60
N ASN A 338 -13.69 -7.29 9.85
CA ASN A 338 -13.48 -7.27 8.41
C ASN A 338 -14.54 -8.12 7.67
N ALA A 339 -15.81 -7.88 7.96
CA ALA A 339 -16.97 -8.59 7.41
C ALA A 339 -16.88 -10.13 7.58
N ASN A 340 -16.32 -10.58 8.71
CA ASN A 340 -16.06 -11.99 9.03
C ASN A 340 -15.28 -12.78 7.93
N ARG A 341 -14.46 -12.08 7.13
CA ARG A 341 -13.55 -12.69 6.15
C ARG A 341 -12.40 -13.39 6.86
N GLU A 342 -11.76 -14.35 6.19
CA GLU A 342 -10.52 -14.95 6.72
C GLU A 342 -9.46 -13.88 6.93
N VAL A 343 -8.67 -13.96 8.02
CA VAL A 343 -7.71 -12.89 8.39
C VAL A 343 -6.68 -12.61 7.28
N LYS A 344 -6.35 -13.62 6.46
CA LYS A 344 -5.45 -13.45 5.30
C LYS A 344 -6.00 -12.53 4.20
N ILE A 345 -7.31 -12.27 4.20
CA ILE A 345 -8.04 -11.38 3.29
C ILE A 345 -8.16 -9.99 3.94
N ALA A 346 -7.05 -9.51 4.50
CA ALA A 346 -6.89 -8.18 5.05
C ALA A 346 -6.15 -7.27 4.04
N ARG A 347 -6.60 -6.02 3.95
CA ARG A 347 -5.88 -4.93 3.29
C ARG A 347 -4.86 -4.32 4.26
N ASP A 348 -4.00 -3.44 3.75
CA ASP A 348 -3.13 -2.63 4.61
C ASP A 348 -3.95 -1.84 5.64
N GLY A 349 -3.49 -1.79 6.89
CA GLY A 349 -4.17 -1.11 7.99
C GLY A 349 -5.44 -1.80 8.53
N THR A 350 -5.75 -3.04 8.15
CA THR A 350 -6.95 -3.74 8.66
C THR A 350 -6.81 -4.06 10.15
N GLU A 351 -7.67 -3.50 10.99
CA GLU A 351 -7.79 -3.85 12.41
C GLU A 351 -8.38 -5.26 12.58
N ILE A 352 -7.87 -6.01 13.56
CA ILE A 352 -8.28 -7.38 13.90
C ILE A 352 -8.89 -7.37 15.30
N GLU A 353 -10.03 -8.04 15.46
CA GLU A 353 -10.64 -8.29 16.77
C GLU A 353 -9.62 -8.92 17.74
N PRO A 354 -9.51 -8.44 19.00
CA PRO A 354 -8.44 -8.84 19.91
C PRO A 354 -8.27 -10.35 20.13
N SER A 355 -9.35 -11.11 20.30
CA SER A 355 -9.26 -12.57 20.50
C SER A 355 -8.73 -13.30 19.25
N VAL A 356 -9.11 -12.83 18.06
CA VAL A 356 -8.61 -13.32 16.77
C VAL A 356 -7.15 -12.92 16.56
N GLY A 357 -6.76 -11.70 16.93
CA GLY A 357 -5.39 -11.19 16.88
C GLY A 357 -4.44 -11.97 17.78
N ALA A 358 -4.79 -12.15 19.05
CA ALA A 358 -4.04 -12.96 20.01
C ALA A 358 -3.89 -14.42 19.55
N LYS A 359 -4.97 -15.01 19.00
CA LYS A 359 -4.95 -16.35 18.42
C LYS A 359 -4.01 -16.44 17.22
N LEU A 360 -3.98 -15.45 16.33
CA LEU A 360 -3.05 -15.38 15.20
C LEU A 360 -1.59 -15.29 15.69
N VAL A 361 -1.32 -14.43 16.67
CA VAL A 361 0.02 -14.31 17.29
C VAL A 361 0.48 -15.65 17.89
N GLN A 362 -0.39 -16.37 18.59
CA GLN A 362 -0.05 -17.69 19.15
C GLN A 362 0.38 -18.71 18.06
N MET A 363 -0.17 -18.61 16.84
CA MET A 363 0.11 -19.55 15.75
C MET A 363 1.53 -19.42 15.18
N PHE A 364 2.19 -18.27 15.32
CA PHE A 364 3.62 -18.11 15.01
C PHE A 364 4.50 -19.01 15.90
N HIS A 365 4.12 -19.19 17.17
CA HIS A 365 4.93 -19.91 18.17
C HIS A 365 4.71 -21.42 18.16
N ARG A 366 3.54 -21.89 17.72
CA ARG A 366 3.20 -23.34 17.65
C ARG A 366 4.13 -24.19 16.78
N GLY A 367 5.01 -23.59 15.96
CA GLY A 367 6.01 -24.32 15.18
C GLY A 367 7.29 -24.70 15.95
N MET A 368 7.67 -23.97 17.00
CA MET A 368 9.00 -24.14 17.63
C MET A 368 9.12 -25.40 18.52
N LEU A 369 8.00 -26.03 18.89
CA LEU A 369 8.00 -27.23 19.74
C LEU A 369 8.29 -28.53 18.95
N GLY A 370 8.19 -28.52 17.61
CA GLY A 370 8.43 -29.72 16.80
C GLY A 370 9.90 -30.02 16.47
N ALA A 371 10.80 -29.03 16.64
CA ALA A 371 12.19 -29.12 16.16
C ALA A 371 13.19 -29.68 17.19
N LYS A 372 12.75 -30.00 18.42
CA LYS A 372 13.61 -30.56 19.49
C LYS A 372 13.50 -32.08 19.68
N GLY A 373 12.65 -32.77 18.91
CA GLY A 373 12.29 -34.18 19.15
C GLY A 373 13.04 -35.24 18.34
N PHE A 374 14.10 -34.91 17.60
CA PHE A 374 14.71 -35.81 16.60
C PHE A 374 16.25 -35.97 16.70
N TYR A 375 16.87 -35.61 17.83
CA TYR A 375 18.33 -35.70 18.02
C TYR A 375 18.77 -36.54 19.24
N GLU A 376 17.87 -37.30 19.85
CA GLU A 376 18.20 -38.32 20.84
C GLU A 376 17.44 -39.61 20.50
N LEU A 377 18.05 -40.45 19.65
CA LEU A 377 17.87 -41.90 19.50
C LEU A 377 18.68 -42.39 18.28
N SER A 378 20.00 -42.48 18.45
CA SER A 378 20.92 -43.18 17.54
C SER A 378 22.17 -43.64 18.31
#